data_AF-A0A2W5EVD2-F1
#
_entry.id   AF-A0A2W5EVD2-F1
#
_cell.length_a   1.000
_cell.length_b   1.000
_cell.length_c   1.000
_cell.angle_alpha   90.00
_cell.angle_beta   90.00
_cell.angle_gamma   90.00
#
_symmetry.space_group_name_H-M   'P 1'
#
loop_
_entity.id
_entity.type
_entity.pdbx_description
1 polymer ?
#
loop_
_entity_poly.entity_id
_entity_poly.type
_entity_poly.pdbx_seq_one_letter_code
_entity_poly.pdbx_strand_id
1 'polypeptide(L)'
;GSYIGLLLLGSVFTAIGICTSSFTSNTVVAFILGAVLCLFFYAGFDAIASLPFFRNGMDYYLQMLGLNFHYKNISRGVVDIRDIVYFIGIVYLCGLVMRRNILTR
;
A
#
# COMPACT_ATOMS: atom_id res chain seq x y z
N GLY A 1 -6.28 -15.79 -10.38
CA GLY A 1 -5.46 -14.62 -9.98
C GLY A 1 -5.94 -13.96 -8.69
N SER A 2 -7.25 -13.71 -8.57
CA SER A 2 -7.83 -12.90 -7.48
C SER A 2 -7.43 -13.28 -6.04
N TYR A 3 -7.43 -14.55 -5.64
CA TYR A 3 -7.04 -14.97 -4.28
C TYR A 3 -5.59 -14.59 -3.92
N ILE A 4 -4.66 -14.71 -4.86
CA ILE A 4 -3.25 -14.34 -4.67
C ILE A 4 -3.15 -12.82 -4.49
N GLY A 5 -3.89 -12.05 -5.30
CA GLY A 5 -3.96 -10.59 -5.15
C GLY A 5 -4.53 -10.15 -3.81
N LEU A 6 -5.57 -10.83 -3.32
CA LEU A 6 -6.16 -10.58 -1.99
C LEU A 6 -5.17 -10.88 -0.86
N LEU A 7 -4.41 -11.98 -0.96
CA LEU A 7 -3.37 -12.31 0.02
C LEU A 7 -2.25 -11.26 0.04
N LEU A 8 -1.78 -10.82 -1.13
CA LEU A 8 -0.77 -9.77 -1.26
C LEU A 8 -1.29 -8.44 -0.71
N LEU A 9 -2.52 -8.05 -1.03
CA LEU A 9 -3.14 -6.85 -0.51
C LEU A 9 -3.31 -6.89 1.02
N GLY A 10 -3.78 -8.03 1.55
CA GLY A 10 -3.88 -8.26 2.98
C GLY A 10 -2.53 -8.14 3.68
N SER A 11 -1.47 -8.71 3.10
CA SER A 11 -0.11 -8.62 3.65
C SER A 11 0.39 -7.17 3.75
N VAL A 12 0.08 -6.33 2.77
CA VAL A 12 0.41 -4.89 2.79
C VAL A 12 -0.35 -4.17 3.91
N PHE A 13 -1.66 -4.40 4.05
CA PHE A 13 -2.44 -3.79 5.12
C PHE A 13 -1.98 -4.22 6.52
N THR A 14 -1.63 -5.50 6.69
CA THR A 14 -1.03 -5.99 7.93
C THR A 14 0.31 -5.30 8.21
N ALA A 15 1.19 -5.17 7.21
CA ALA A 15 2.48 -4.51 7.37
C ALA A 15 2.34 -3.03 7.76
N ILE A 16 1.43 -2.29 7.12
CA ILE A 16 1.13 -0.88 7.43
C ILE A 16 0.58 -0.75 8.86
N GLY A 17 -0.36 -1.61 9.26
CA GLY A 17 -0.93 -1.60 10.60
C GLY A 17 0.11 -1.83 11.70
N ILE A 18 0.98 -2.83 11.52
CA ILE A 18 2.06 -3.11 12.47
C ILE A 18 3.06 -1.96 12.51
N CYS A 19 3.46 -1.42 11.35
CA CYS A 19 4.36 -0.28 11.25
C CYS A 19 3.80 0.93 12.01
N THR A 20 2.53 1.25 11.80
CA THR A 20 1.85 2.37 12.48
C THR A 20 1.77 2.16 14.00
N SER A 21 1.53 0.91 14.44
CA SER A 21 1.53 0.58 15.86
C SER A 21 2.90 0.77 16.52
N SER A 22 4.00 0.66 15.78
CA SER A 22 5.34 0.95 16.31
C SER A 22 5.54 2.44 16.58
N PHE A 23 4.88 3.33 15.82
CA PHE A 23 5.10 4.78 15.94
C PHE A 23 4.40 5.42 17.12
N THR A 24 3.30 4.84 17.62
CA THR A 24 2.50 5.45 18.69
C THR A 24 2.25 4.47 19.83
N SER A 25 2.31 4.96 21.07
CA SER A 25 1.98 4.18 22.27
C SER A 25 0.47 4.11 22.52
N ASN A 26 -0.32 4.96 21.88
CA ASN A 26 -1.77 5.01 22.05
C ASN A 26 -2.48 4.13 21.01
N THR A 27 -3.18 3.09 21.49
CA THR A 27 -3.86 2.08 20.65
C THR A 27 -4.93 2.68 19.73
N VAL A 28 -5.66 3.72 20.18
CA VAL A 28 -6.68 4.40 19.39
C VAL A 28 -6.05 5.16 18.23
N VAL A 29 -4.96 5.88 18.51
CA VAL A 29 -4.21 6.63 17.48
C VAL A 29 -3.58 5.66 16.47
N ALA A 30 -3.03 4.53 16.92
CA ALA A 30 -2.46 3.50 16.04
C ALA A 30 -3.50 2.95 15.07
N PHE A 31 -4.71 2.67 15.57
CA PHE A 31 -5.80 2.15 14.76
C PHE A 31 -6.27 3.15 13.70
N ILE A 32 -6.53 4.40 14.10
CA ILE A 32 -7.01 5.44 13.17
C ILE A 32 -5.96 5.72 12.10
N LEU A 33 -4.70 5.91 12.48
CA LEU A 33 -3.62 6.14 11.52
C LEU A 33 -3.45 4.95 10.58
N GLY A 34 -3.51 3.72 11.08
CA GLY A 34 -3.40 2.52 10.27
C GLY A 34 -4.53 2.43 9.24
N ALA A 35 -5.77 2.68 9.66
CA ALA A 35 -6.94 2.67 8.76
C ALA A 35 -6.84 3.76 7.68
N VAL A 36 -6.44 4.98 8.06
CA VAL A 36 -6.25 6.11 7.14
C VAL A 36 -5.14 5.81 6.13
N LEU A 37 -4.01 5.27 6.58
CA LEU A 37 -2.90 4.90 5.70
C LEU A 37 -3.30 3.77 4.75
N CYS A 38 -3.98 2.73 5.22
CA CYS A 38 -4.48 1.66 4.36
C CYS A 38 -5.43 2.20 3.26
N LEU A 39 -6.36 3.09 3.63
CA LEU A 39 -7.24 3.75 2.67
C LEU A 39 -6.47 4.63 1.68
N PHE A 40 -5.49 5.39 2.17
CA PHE A 40 -4.66 6.27 1.36
C PHE A 40 -3.85 5.48 0.32
N PHE A 41 -3.17 4.41 0.72
CA PHE A 41 -2.40 3.57 -0.20
C PHE A 41 -3.29 2.80 -1.19
N TYR A 42 -4.51 2.44 -0.79
CA TYR A 42 -5.45 1.74 -1.66
C TYR A 42 -6.12 2.66 -2.69
N ALA A 43 -6.70 3.77 -2.26
CA ALA A 43 -7.54 4.64 -3.09
C ALA A 43 -7.01 6.08 -3.25
N GLY A 44 -6.10 6.53 -2.39
CA GLY A 44 -5.56 7.89 -2.42
C GLY A 44 -4.81 8.20 -3.71
N PHE A 45 -3.97 7.28 -4.18
CA PHE A 45 -3.25 7.47 -5.45
C PHE A 45 -4.18 7.51 -6.67
N ASP A 46 -5.25 6.72 -6.66
CA ASP A 46 -6.25 6.73 -7.74
C ASP A 46 -7.05 8.04 -7.75
N ALA A 47 -7.44 8.51 -6.57
CA ALA A 47 -8.08 9.81 -6.41
C ALA A 47 -7.21 10.98 -6.91
N ILE A 48 -5.91 10.97 -6.59
CA ILE A 48 -4.97 12.00 -7.06
C ILE A 48 -4.79 11.90 -8.59
N ALA A 49 -4.68 10.69 -9.14
CA ALA A 49 -4.54 10.48 -10.58
C ALA A 49 -5.76 10.98 -11.38
N SER A 50 -6.97 10.93 -10.78
CA SER A 50 -8.21 11.38 -11.40
C SER A 50 -8.35 12.91 -11.52
N LEU A 51 -7.46 13.69 -10.88
CA LEU A 51 -7.51 15.14 -10.95
C LEU A 51 -7.18 15.64 -12.36
N PRO A 52 -7.92 16.65 -12.87
CA PRO A 52 -7.79 17.13 -14.25
C PRO A 52 -6.39 17.66 -14.59
N PHE A 53 -5.59 18.03 -13.58
CA PHE A 53 -4.21 18.49 -13.73
C PHE A 53 -3.24 17.40 -14.21
N PHE A 54 -3.50 16.12 -13.90
CA PHE A 54 -2.60 15.00 -14.23
C PHE A 54 -2.97 14.27 -15.52
N ARG A 55 -4.05 14.67 -16.20
CA ARG A 55 -4.63 14.00 -17.38
C ARG A 55 -3.76 14.05 -18.65
N ASN A 56 -2.60 14.68 -18.59
CA ASN A 56 -1.68 14.88 -19.72
C ASN A 56 -0.60 13.78 -19.85
N GLY A 57 -0.89 12.55 -19.41
CA GLY A 57 0.01 11.38 -19.49
C GLY A 57 0.77 11.04 -18.21
N MET A 58 0.68 11.88 -17.17
CA MET A 58 1.21 11.58 -15.83
C MET A 58 0.25 10.74 -14.98
N ASP A 59 -1.01 10.66 -15.38
CA ASP A 59 -2.07 9.84 -14.81
C ASP A 59 -1.69 8.36 -14.73
N TYR A 60 -1.07 7.82 -15.78
CA TYR A 60 -0.63 6.42 -15.80
C TYR A 60 0.45 6.12 -14.74
N TYR A 61 1.43 7.01 -14.59
CA TYR A 61 2.50 6.85 -13.61
C TYR A 61 1.99 6.99 -12.17
N LEU A 62 1.02 7.88 -11.94
CA LEU A 62 0.37 8.00 -10.64
C LEU A 62 -0.51 6.78 -10.31
N GLN A 63 -1.24 6.25 -11.27
CA GLN A 63 -2.02 5.01 -11.08
C GLN A 63 -1.10 3.81 -10.80
N MET A 64 0.07 3.76 -11.44
CA MET A 64 1.08 2.74 -11.17
C MET A 64 1.67 2.82 -9.75
N LEU A 65 1.50 3.93 -9.02
CA LEU A 65 1.82 4.00 -7.59
C LEU A 65 0.66 3.52 -6.70
N GLY A 66 -0.53 3.31 -7.24
CA GLY A 66 -1.69 2.84 -6.48
C GLY A 66 -1.72 1.32 -6.31
N LEU A 67 -2.03 0.85 -5.09
CA LEU A 67 -2.26 -0.58 -4.85
C LEU A 67 -3.44 -1.13 -5.66
N ASN A 68 -4.46 -0.30 -5.94
CA ASN A 68 -5.63 -0.71 -6.71
C ASN A 68 -5.28 -1.12 -8.14
N PHE A 69 -4.37 -0.42 -8.80
CA PHE A 69 -3.95 -0.71 -10.17
C PHE A 69 -3.29 -2.09 -10.28
N HIS A 70 -2.31 -2.36 -9.42
CA HIS A 70 -1.64 -3.65 -9.33
C HIS A 70 -2.59 -4.77 -8.92
N TYR A 71 -3.49 -4.50 -7.96
CA TYR A 71 -4.51 -5.46 -7.55
C TYR A 71 -5.45 -5.84 -8.71
N LYS A 72 -5.85 -4.87 -9.53
CA LYS A 72 -6.74 -5.09 -10.69
C LYS A 72 -6.07 -5.95 -11.77
N ASN A 73 -4.78 -5.78 -12.01
CA ASN A 73 -4.00 -6.62 -12.94
C ASN A 73 -3.96 -8.08 -12.45
N ILE A 74 -3.60 -8.29 -11.18
CA ILE A 74 -3.54 -9.63 -10.58
C ILE A 74 -4.93 -10.29 -10.52
N SER A 75 -5.97 -9.52 -10.22
CA SER A 75 -7.35 -10.00 -10.14
C SER A 75 -7.84 -10.54 -11.48
N ARG A 76 -7.45 -9.89 -12.59
CA ARG A 76 -7.71 -10.34 -13.97
C ARG A 76 -6.90 -11.57 -14.39
N GLY A 77 -6.03 -12.10 -13.51
CA GLY A 77 -5.21 -13.27 -13.79
C GLY A 77 -3.91 -12.96 -14.52
N VAL A 78 -3.60 -11.69 -14.77
CA VAL A 78 -2.32 -11.25 -15.31
C VAL A 78 -1.41 -10.99 -14.12
N VAL A 79 -0.60 -11.98 -13.76
CA VAL A 79 0.36 -11.87 -12.66
C VAL A 79 1.70 -11.48 -13.25
N ASP A 80 1.99 -10.18 -13.24
CA ASP A 80 3.29 -9.65 -13.65
C ASP A 80 4.26 -9.61 -12.47
N ILE A 81 5.55 -9.85 -12.73
CA ILE A 81 6.61 -9.76 -11.71
C ILE A 81 6.66 -8.35 -11.07
N ARG A 82 6.29 -7.33 -11.85
CA ARG A 82 6.26 -5.92 -11.43
C ARG A 82 5.24 -5.69 -10.31
N ASP A 83 4.07 -6.31 -10.41
CA ASP A 83 3.02 -6.18 -9.40
C ASP A 83 3.47 -6.86 -8.11
N ILE A 84 4.02 -8.08 -8.20
CA ILE A 84 4.51 -8.83 -7.04
C ILE A 84 5.63 -8.06 -6.31
N VAL A 85 6.62 -7.56 -7.05
CA VAL A 85 7.73 -6.79 -6.48
C VAL A 85 7.23 -5.51 -5.81
N TYR A 86 6.18 -4.88 -6.35
CA TYR A 86 5.55 -3.71 -5.71
C TYR A 86 4.95 -4.05 -4.34
N PHE A 87 4.12 -5.10 -4.26
CA PHE A 87 3.52 -5.56 -3.00
C PHE A 87 4.58 -5.96 -1.97
N ILE A 88 5.54 -6.80 -2.37
CA ILE A 88 6.63 -7.24 -1.48
C ILE A 88 7.50 -6.06 -1.04
N GLY A 89 7.77 -5.11 -1.94
CA GLY A 89 8.54 -3.90 -1.65
C GLY A 89 7.90 -3.07 -0.56
N ILE A 90 6.57 -2.86 -0.60
CA ILE A 90 5.84 -2.12 0.44
C ILE A 90 5.88 -2.87 1.78
N VAL A 91 5.64 -4.18 1.78
CA VAL A 91 5.71 -5.01 2.99
C VAL A 91 7.10 -4.94 3.62
N TYR A 92 8.15 -5.10 2.81
CA TYR A 92 9.52 -5.05 3.25
C TYR A 92 9.90 -3.67 3.80
N LEU A 93 9.48 -2.60 3.12
CA LEU A 93 9.74 -1.23 3.55
C LEU A 93 9.06 -0.94 4.89
N CYS A 94 7.78 -1.27 5.06
CA CYS A 94 7.08 -1.11 6.34
C CYS A 94 7.74 -1.95 7.45
N GLY A 95 8.12 -3.20 7.17
CA GLY A 95 8.83 -4.05 8.12
C GLY A 95 10.20 -3.50 8.52
N LEU A 96 10.94 -2.90 7.58
CA LEU A 96 12.23 -2.25 7.83
C LEU A 96 12.06 -1.00 8.70
N VAL A 97 11.06 -0.17 8.40
CA VAL A 97 10.74 1.04 9.18
C VAL A 97 10.36 0.66 10.61
N MET A 98 9.49 -0.34 10.78
CA MET A 98 9.15 -0.91 12.08
C MET A 98 10.41 -1.37 12.84
N ARG A 99 11.27 -2.16 12.20
CA ARG A 99 12.51 -2.65 12.81
C ARG A 99 13.41 -1.51 13.27
N ARG A 100 13.56 -0.46 12.44
CA ARG A 100 14.34 0.73 12.80
C ARG A 100 13.78 1.42 14.03
N ASN A 101 12.46 1.62 14.07
CA ASN A 101 11.77 2.30 15.16
C ASN A 101 11.96 1.57 16.51
N ILE A 102 11.84 0.24 16.50
CA ILE A 102 12.06 -0.61 17.69
C ILE A 102 13.50 -0.52 18.19
N LEU A 103 14.49 -0.51 17.30
CA LEU A 103 15.92 -0.44 17.68
C LEU A 103 16.33 0.95 18.21
N THR A 104 15.56 1.99 17.92
CA THR A 104 15.82 3.36 18.39
C THR A 104 15.08 3.74 19.67
N ARG A 105 14.26 2.84 20.22
CA ARG A 105 13.63 2.98 21.54
C ARG A 105 14.47 2.30 22.61
#